data_AF-A0A317WBU1-F1
#
_entry.id   AF-A0A317WBU1-F1
#
_cell.length_a   1.000
_cell.length_b   1.000
_cell.length_c   1.000
_cell.angle_alpha   90.00
_cell.angle_beta   90.00
_cell.angle_gamma   90.00
#
_symmetry.space_group_name_H-M   'P 1'
#
loop_
_entity.id
_entity.type
_entity.pdbx_description
1 polymer ?
#
loop_
_entity_poly.entity_id
_entity_poly.type
_entity_poly.pdbx_seq_one_letter_code
_entity_poly.pdbx_strand_id
1 'polypeptide(L)'
;MRFFDFILPLVLLASPIAAETITCTGKDTSTKKNKSWKVSVETAKEEMKKAGISTQGRTGYPHAYRNFQGLDWSVATCKKTNIDLLEYPVFWVGHSQLDNTVLTKDQAKTPIRVVYANDGGAAVYCGLMIHEEVTREADVNREQSWQGLEGFHICE
;
A
#
# COMPACT_ATOMS: atom_id res chain seq x y z
N MET A 1 25.31 -0.73 -61.58
CA MET A 1 25.38 -0.33 -60.16
C MET A 1 24.03 -0.64 -59.51
N ARG A 2 23.98 -1.63 -58.62
CA ARG A 2 22.78 -1.95 -57.81
C ARG A 2 23.22 -1.94 -56.35
N PHE A 3 22.77 -0.94 -55.61
CA PHE A 3 22.92 -0.87 -54.15
C PHE A 3 21.77 -1.68 -53.55
N PHE A 4 22.11 -2.74 -52.81
CA PHE A 4 21.16 -3.49 -51.99
C PHE A 4 21.15 -2.85 -50.60
N ASP A 5 20.13 -2.04 -50.32
CA ASP A 5 19.84 -1.56 -48.97
C ASP A 5 19.30 -2.71 -48.12
N PHE A 6 20.14 -3.21 -47.23
CA PHE A 6 19.76 -4.17 -46.19
C PHE A 6 19.27 -3.40 -44.97
N ILE A 7 17.96 -3.17 -44.88
CA ILE A 7 17.32 -2.67 -43.66
C ILE A 7 17.10 -3.87 -42.72
N LEU A 8 17.92 -3.97 -41.68
CA LEU A 8 17.70 -4.92 -40.58
C LEU A 8 16.59 -4.38 -39.66
N PRO A 9 15.52 -5.14 -39.37
CA PRO A 9 14.51 -4.71 -38.41
C PRO A 9 15.04 -4.87 -36.98
N LEU A 10 15.10 -3.76 -36.26
CA LEU A 10 15.40 -3.73 -34.83
C LEU A 10 14.15 -4.19 -34.07
N VAL A 11 14.14 -5.45 -33.61
CA VAL A 11 13.07 -5.99 -32.76
C VAL A 11 13.31 -5.52 -31.32
N LEU A 12 12.51 -4.56 -30.85
CA LEU A 12 12.45 -4.16 -29.43
C LEU A 12 11.74 -5.26 -28.63
N LEU A 13 12.52 -6.09 -27.93
CA LEU A 13 12.01 -6.99 -26.89
C LEU A 13 11.69 -6.15 -25.63
N ALA A 14 10.44 -5.78 -25.44
CA ALA A 14 9.97 -5.24 -24.17
C ALA A 14 9.95 -6.38 -23.14
N SER A 15 10.99 -6.47 -22.31
CA SER A 15 10.97 -7.35 -21.14
C SER A 15 9.87 -6.88 -20.18
N PRO A 16 9.00 -7.78 -19.69
CA PRO A 16 8.04 -7.40 -18.67
C PRO A 16 8.81 -6.99 -17.41
N ILE A 17 8.66 -5.73 -17.01
CA ILE A 17 9.17 -5.26 -15.72
C ILE A 17 8.31 -5.95 -14.67
N ALA A 18 8.89 -6.88 -13.91
CA ALA A 18 8.20 -7.48 -12.78
C ALA A 18 7.85 -6.36 -11.78
N ALA A 19 6.57 -6.22 -11.44
CA ALA A 19 6.11 -5.23 -10.48
C ALA A 19 6.81 -5.43 -9.13
N GLU A 20 7.35 -4.36 -8.57
CA GLU A 20 8.05 -4.39 -7.29
C GLU A 20 7.08 -4.75 -6.17
N THR A 21 7.42 -5.78 -5.38
CA THR A 21 6.63 -6.21 -4.23
C THR A 21 7.42 -6.14 -2.93
N ILE A 22 6.79 -5.62 -1.89
CA ILE A 22 7.30 -5.57 -0.52
C ILE A 22 6.57 -6.60 0.34
N THR A 23 7.22 -7.10 1.39
CA THR A 23 6.64 -8.04 2.35
C THR A 23 6.22 -7.32 3.63
N CYS A 24 4.94 -7.36 3.94
CA CYS A 24 4.44 -6.91 5.24
C CYS A 24 4.24 -8.12 6.15
N THR A 25 4.78 -8.09 7.36
CA THR A 25 4.71 -9.23 8.29
C THR A 25 4.17 -8.81 9.65
N GLY A 26 3.00 -9.32 10.04
CA GLY A 26 2.43 -9.12 11.37
C GLY A 26 2.48 -10.40 12.19
N LYS A 27 2.45 -10.28 13.52
CA LYS A 27 2.33 -11.43 14.42
C LYS A 27 0.86 -11.79 14.60
N ASP A 28 0.47 -12.98 14.13
CA ASP A 28 -0.88 -13.50 14.30
C ASP A 28 -1.12 -13.85 15.77
N THR A 29 -2.06 -13.16 16.40
CA THR A 29 -2.35 -13.34 17.83
C THR A 29 -3.06 -14.65 18.15
N SER A 30 -3.71 -15.29 17.18
CA SER A 30 -4.40 -16.56 17.36
C SER A 30 -3.44 -17.75 17.33
N THR A 31 -2.49 -17.74 16.38
CA THR A 31 -1.51 -18.84 16.22
C THR A 31 -0.17 -18.55 16.87
N LYS A 32 0.08 -17.30 17.29
CA LYS A 32 1.36 -16.78 17.78
C LYS A 32 2.51 -16.91 16.76
N LYS A 33 2.19 -17.07 15.48
CA LYS A 33 3.15 -17.15 14.37
C LYS A 33 3.17 -15.86 13.56
N ASN A 34 4.23 -15.66 12.79
CA ASN A 34 4.28 -14.57 11.83
C ASN A 34 3.38 -14.88 10.63
N LYS A 35 2.62 -13.88 10.20
CA LYS A 35 1.83 -13.88 8.99
C LYS A 35 2.37 -12.82 8.06
N SER A 36 2.77 -13.25 6.86
CA SER A 36 3.36 -12.38 5.84
C SER A 36 2.45 -12.24 4.63
N TRP A 37 2.51 -11.07 4.02
CA TRP A 37 1.78 -10.71 2.82
C TRP A 37 2.69 -10.00 1.83
N LYS A 38 2.55 -10.31 0.54
CA LYS A 38 3.22 -9.58 -0.53
C LYS A 38 2.31 -8.46 -1.02
N VAL A 39 2.82 -7.24 -1.07
CA VAL A 39 2.09 -6.04 -1.47
C VAL A 39 2.80 -5.39 -2.66
N SER A 40 2.06 -5.08 -3.71
CA SER A 40 2.60 -4.35 -4.86
C SER A 40 2.81 -2.87 -4.49
N VAL A 41 4.03 -2.37 -4.68
CA VAL A 41 4.36 -0.95 -4.45
C VAL A 41 3.61 -0.05 -5.43
N GLU A 42 3.43 -0.52 -6.67
CA GLU A 42 2.67 0.19 -7.69
C GLU A 42 1.20 0.35 -7.28
N THR A 43 0.55 -0.75 -6.87
CA THR A 43 -0.84 -0.72 -6.39
C THR A 43 -0.98 0.17 -5.15
N ALA A 44 -0.02 0.14 -4.22
CA ALA A 44 -0.04 1.03 -3.06
C ALA A 44 0.00 2.51 -3.46
N LYS A 45 0.81 2.87 -4.47
CA LYS A 45 0.86 4.23 -5.02
C LYS A 45 -0.42 4.61 -5.78
N GLU A 46 -1.06 3.66 -6.44
CA GLU A 46 -2.36 3.88 -7.10
C GLU A 46 -3.47 4.13 -6.08
N GLU A 47 -3.58 3.31 -5.03
CA GLU A 47 -4.56 3.52 -3.97
C GLU A 47 -4.31 4.82 -3.21
N MET A 48 -3.04 5.21 -2.97
CA MET A 48 -2.68 6.54 -2.47
C MET A 48 -3.22 7.66 -3.38
N LYS A 49 -3.02 7.57 -4.70
CA LYS A 49 -3.51 8.58 -5.65
C LYS A 49 -5.03 8.66 -5.65
N LYS A 50 -5.71 7.51 -5.60
CA LYS A 50 -7.17 7.40 -5.53
C LYS A 50 -7.73 7.95 -4.22
N ALA A 51 -7.01 7.76 -3.11
CA ALA A 51 -7.36 8.29 -1.80
C ALA A 51 -7.26 9.82 -1.73
N GLY A 52 -6.27 10.42 -2.40
CA GLY A 52 -6.03 11.86 -2.37
C GLY A 52 -5.53 12.34 -0.99
N ILE A 53 -5.71 13.63 -0.69
CA ILE A 53 -5.18 14.28 0.53
C ILE A 53 -6.24 14.54 1.62
N SER A 54 -7.48 14.16 1.39
CA SER A 54 -8.59 14.38 2.32
C SER A 54 -9.58 13.23 2.20
N THR A 55 -10.31 12.93 3.27
CA THR A 55 -11.31 11.85 3.31
C THR A 55 -12.28 11.95 2.14
N GLN A 56 -12.42 10.85 1.40
CA GLN A 56 -13.36 10.74 0.28
C GLN A 56 -14.33 9.57 0.49
N GLY A 57 -15.53 9.68 -0.07
CA GLY A 57 -16.50 8.59 -0.09
C GLY A 57 -17.03 8.19 1.29
N ARG A 58 -17.28 6.89 1.47
CA ARG A 58 -17.99 6.34 2.63
C ARG A 58 -17.10 5.56 3.60
N THR A 59 -15.82 5.44 3.30
CA THR A 59 -14.89 4.61 4.08
C THR A 59 -14.28 5.35 5.27
N GLY A 60 -14.30 6.67 5.25
CA GLY A 60 -13.63 7.52 6.24
C GLY A 60 -12.14 7.76 5.95
N TYR A 61 -11.58 7.09 4.95
CA TYR A 61 -10.17 7.21 4.56
C TYR A 61 -9.94 8.26 3.46
N PRO A 62 -8.70 8.78 3.32
CA PRO A 62 -7.53 8.55 4.19
C PRO A 62 -7.67 9.15 5.60
N HIS A 63 -6.84 8.67 6.52
CA HIS A 63 -6.74 9.21 7.89
C HIS A 63 -5.43 9.97 8.08
N ALA A 64 -5.41 10.94 9.00
CA ALA A 64 -4.19 11.56 9.48
C ALA A 64 -3.35 10.54 10.27
N TYR A 65 -2.08 10.40 9.90
CA TYR A 65 -1.10 9.57 10.57
C TYR A 65 -0.16 10.45 11.40
N ARG A 66 -0.10 10.22 12.71
CA ARG A 66 0.70 11.04 13.64
C ARG A 66 2.11 10.50 13.91
N ASN A 67 2.43 9.31 13.40
CA ASN A 67 3.72 8.63 13.61
C ASN A 67 4.19 8.59 15.07
N PHE A 68 3.29 8.23 16.01
CA PHE A 68 3.61 8.19 17.44
C PHE A 68 4.74 7.20 17.78
N GLN A 69 4.92 6.16 16.96
CA GLN A 69 5.98 5.16 17.09
C GLN A 69 7.34 5.65 16.61
N GLY A 70 7.41 6.82 15.95
CA GLY A 70 8.67 7.37 15.43
C GLY A 70 9.28 6.53 14.30
N LEU A 71 8.46 5.95 13.42
CA LEU A 71 8.91 5.20 12.25
C LEU A 71 9.77 6.10 11.35
N ASP A 72 10.97 5.62 10.99
CA ASP A 72 11.93 6.35 10.16
C ASP A 72 11.71 6.05 8.67
N TRP A 73 10.88 6.87 8.02
CA TRP A 73 10.59 6.77 6.60
C TRP A 73 11.78 7.21 5.75
N SER A 74 12.29 6.38 4.85
CA SER A 74 13.47 6.70 4.02
C SER A 74 13.31 7.98 3.17
N VAL A 75 12.08 8.38 2.85
CA VAL A 75 11.76 9.55 2.02
C VAL A 75 11.86 10.85 2.82
N ALA A 76 12.73 11.77 2.39
CA ALA A 76 13.05 13.01 3.12
C ALA A 76 11.82 13.88 3.48
N THR A 77 10.85 14.02 2.57
CA THR A 77 9.60 14.76 2.86
C THR A 77 8.84 14.16 4.04
N CYS A 78 8.86 12.83 4.18
CA CYS A 78 8.16 12.10 5.23
C CYS A 78 8.86 12.15 6.60
N LYS A 79 10.09 12.68 6.64
CA LYS A 79 10.85 12.92 7.89
C LYS A 79 10.63 14.33 8.45
N LYS A 80 9.99 15.24 7.72
CA LYS A 80 9.73 16.61 8.16
C LYS A 80 8.79 16.58 9.38
N THR A 81 9.07 17.36 10.40
CA THR A 81 8.27 17.40 11.65
C THR A 81 6.94 18.14 11.50
N ASN A 82 6.81 18.98 10.47
CA ASN A 82 5.65 19.84 10.21
C ASN A 82 4.90 19.42 8.92
N ILE A 83 5.01 18.16 8.53
CA ILE A 83 4.28 17.62 7.38
C ILE A 83 3.08 16.80 7.86
N ASP A 84 1.96 16.92 7.15
CA ASP A 84 0.82 16.05 7.40
C ASP A 84 1.08 14.70 6.71
N LEU A 85 1.26 13.65 7.53
CA LEU A 85 1.25 12.29 7.03
C LEU A 85 -0.18 11.76 7.02
N LEU A 86 -0.48 10.95 6.02
CA LEU A 86 -1.74 10.29 5.81
C LEU A 86 -1.52 8.78 5.69
N GLU A 87 -2.51 8.02 6.10
CA GLU A 87 -2.56 6.57 5.90
C GLU A 87 -3.82 6.15 5.11
N TYR A 88 -3.67 5.13 4.26
CA TYR A 88 -4.77 4.53 3.52
C TYR A 88 -4.63 2.99 3.49
N PRO A 89 -5.71 2.21 3.65
CA PRO A 89 -5.66 0.75 3.62
C PRO A 89 -5.22 0.23 2.24
N VAL A 90 -4.32 -0.75 2.23
CA VAL A 90 -3.92 -1.46 1.01
C VAL A 90 -3.96 -2.96 1.28
N PHE A 91 -4.41 -3.72 0.29
CA PHE A 91 -4.46 -5.17 0.34
C PHE A 91 -3.34 -5.80 -0.47
N TRP A 92 -2.99 -7.02 -0.09
CA TRP A 92 -1.93 -7.80 -0.72
C TRP A 92 -2.29 -8.28 -2.13
N VAL A 93 -1.29 -8.76 -2.85
CA VAL A 93 -1.44 -9.27 -4.22
C VAL A 93 -2.51 -10.37 -4.27
N GLY A 94 -3.43 -10.25 -5.23
CA GLY A 94 -4.53 -11.19 -5.44
C GLY A 94 -5.78 -10.91 -4.59
N HIS A 95 -5.79 -9.84 -3.80
CA HIS A 95 -6.96 -9.39 -3.04
C HIS A 95 -7.50 -8.08 -3.63
N SER A 96 -8.82 -7.90 -3.63
CA SER A 96 -9.44 -6.65 -4.07
C SER A 96 -9.07 -5.49 -3.14
N GLN A 97 -8.88 -4.30 -3.71
CA GLN A 97 -8.63 -3.10 -2.92
C GLN A 97 -9.94 -2.50 -2.39
N LEU A 98 -9.81 -1.54 -1.47
CA LEU A 98 -10.96 -0.91 -0.83
C LEU A 98 -11.88 -0.21 -1.84
N ASP A 99 -13.20 -0.42 -1.70
CA ASP A 99 -14.22 0.32 -2.44
C ASP A 99 -14.69 1.53 -1.62
N ASN A 100 -14.38 2.73 -2.12
CA ASN A 100 -14.76 3.99 -1.46
C ASN A 100 -16.27 4.28 -1.49
N THR A 101 -17.06 3.53 -2.25
CA THR A 101 -18.52 3.66 -2.32
C THR A 101 -19.26 2.83 -1.27
N VAL A 102 -18.55 1.93 -0.58
CA VAL A 102 -19.09 1.04 0.44
C VAL A 102 -18.53 1.43 1.82
N LEU A 103 -19.29 1.20 2.90
CA LEU A 103 -18.81 1.47 4.25
C LEU A 103 -17.69 0.48 4.61
N THR A 104 -16.68 0.95 5.35
CA THR A 104 -15.53 0.11 5.76
C THR A 104 -15.95 -1.13 6.55
N LYS A 105 -17.01 -1.04 7.36
CA LYS A 105 -17.50 -2.15 8.17
C LYS A 105 -18.11 -3.30 7.35
N ASP A 106 -18.50 -3.04 6.11
CA ASP A 106 -19.18 -3.99 5.23
C ASP A 106 -18.21 -4.62 4.20
N GLN A 107 -16.90 -4.40 4.39
CA GLN A 107 -15.83 -4.86 3.50
C GLN A 107 -14.81 -5.69 4.29
N ALA A 108 -13.97 -6.45 3.57
CA ALA A 108 -12.81 -7.09 4.17
C ALA A 108 -11.88 -6.04 4.79
N LYS A 109 -11.11 -6.45 5.79
CA LYS A 109 -10.15 -5.59 6.49
C LYS A 109 -8.72 -5.97 6.15
N THR A 110 -7.84 -4.98 6.20
CA THR A 110 -6.40 -5.16 6.07
C THR A 110 -5.68 -4.48 7.24
N PRO A 111 -4.61 -5.07 7.80
CA PRO A 111 -3.74 -4.43 8.77
C PRO A 111 -2.65 -3.55 8.10
N ILE A 112 -2.59 -3.52 6.77
CA ILE A 112 -1.55 -2.84 6.01
C ILE A 112 -2.03 -1.45 5.59
N ARG A 113 -1.14 -0.46 5.67
CA ARG A 113 -1.39 0.93 5.25
C ARG A 113 -0.29 1.39 4.30
N VAL A 114 -0.68 2.08 3.24
CA VAL A 114 0.23 3.01 2.56
C VAL A 114 0.29 4.29 3.36
N VAL A 115 1.51 4.77 3.63
CA VAL A 115 1.76 6.05 4.26
C VAL A 115 2.31 7.01 3.23
N TYR A 116 1.81 8.24 3.26
CA TYR A 116 2.22 9.28 2.33
C TYR A 116 2.09 10.65 2.97
N ALA A 117 2.91 11.60 2.51
CA ALA A 117 2.87 12.98 2.96
C ALA A 117 1.97 13.82 2.05
N ASN A 118 1.28 14.79 2.64
CA ASN A 118 0.66 15.90 1.93
C ASN A 118 1.67 17.07 1.85
N ASP A 119 2.43 17.14 0.76
CA ASP A 119 3.39 18.23 0.52
C ASP A 119 2.72 19.33 -0.31
N GLY A 120 2.05 20.26 0.38
CA GLY A 120 1.39 21.40 -0.27
C GLY A 120 0.26 21.00 -1.23
N GLY A 121 -0.44 19.90 -0.95
CA GLY A 121 -1.51 19.35 -1.79
C GLY A 121 -1.08 18.18 -2.68
N ALA A 122 0.23 17.89 -2.76
CA ALA A 122 0.75 16.75 -3.50
C ALA A 122 0.94 15.53 -2.58
N ALA A 123 0.39 14.39 -2.97
CA ALA A 123 0.61 13.11 -2.27
C ALA A 123 1.99 12.54 -2.60
N VAL A 124 2.86 12.45 -1.60
CA VAL A 124 4.22 11.89 -1.71
C VAL A 124 4.29 10.56 -0.97
N TYR A 125 4.47 9.47 -1.71
CA TYR A 125 4.60 8.12 -1.15
C TYR A 125 5.77 8.03 -0.15
N CYS A 126 5.51 7.58 1.08
CA CYS A 126 6.52 7.36 2.12
C CYS A 126 6.93 5.89 2.22
N GLY A 127 5.96 4.99 2.14
CA GLY A 127 6.18 3.56 2.29
C GLY A 127 4.91 2.79 2.63
N LEU A 128 5.08 1.52 2.97
CA LEU A 128 4.05 0.67 3.54
C LEU A 128 4.38 0.39 5.00
N MET A 129 3.35 0.36 5.84
CA MET A 129 3.44 -0.17 7.20
C MET A 129 2.36 -1.21 7.43
N ILE A 130 2.57 -2.01 8.46
CA ILE A 130 1.61 -2.98 8.96
C ILE A 130 1.54 -2.90 10.48
N HIS A 131 0.37 -3.18 11.02
CA HIS A 131 0.21 -3.41 12.45
C HIS A 131 1.12 -4.54 12.95
N GLU A 132 1.74 -4.35 14.13
CA GLU A 132 2.66 -5.34 14.72
C GLU A 132 1.97 -6.65 15.02
N GLU A 133 0.76 -6.57 15.57
CA GLU A 133 -0.10 -7.71 15.83
C GLU A 133 -1.32 -7.69 14.93
N VAL A 134 -1.72 -8.87 14.49
CA VAL A 134 -2.84 -9.08 13.56
C VAL A 134 -3.72 -10.21 14.06
N THR A 135 -5.02 -10.12 13.79
CA THR A 135 -5.96 -11.21 14.04
C THR A 135 -6.79 -11.47 12.80
N ARG A 136 -7.05 -12.75 12.52
CA ARG A 136 -7.92 -13.12 11.41
C ARG A 136 -9.37 -12.85 11.80
N GLU A 137 -10.11 -12.25 10.87
CA GLU A 137 -11.54 -12.04 10.97
C GLU A 137 -12.29 -13.00 10.04
N ALA A 138 -13.61 -13.03 10.15
CA ALA A 138 -14.44 -13.74 9.17
C ALA A 138 -14.21 -13.16 7.76
N ASP A 139 -14.07 -14.05 6.77
CA ASP A 139 -13.93 -13.65 5.38
C ASP A 139 -15.19 -12.89 4.93
N VAL A 140 -15.01 -11.82 4.15
CA VAL A 140 -16.11 -11.00 3.62
C VAL A 140 -16.15 -11.20 2.12
N ASN A 141 -17.29 -11.59 1.56
CA ASN A 141 -17.44 -11.87 0.13
C ASN A 141 -16.41 -12.87 -0.44
N ARG A 142 -16.02 -13.87 0.38
CA ARG A 142 -14.97 -14.87 0.07
C ARG A 142 -13.55 -14.29 0.00
N GLU A 143 -13.35 -13.08 0.47
CA GLU A 143 -12.05 -12.46 0.60
C GLU A 143 -11.57 -12.49 2.05
N GLN A 144 -10.28 -12.74 2.24
CA GLN A 144 -9.68 -12.88 3.56
C GLN A 144 -9.64 -11.54 4.29
N SER A 145 -10.15 -11.51 5.52
CA SER A 145 -10.17 -10.31 6.34
C SER A 145 -9.21 -10.43 7.52
N TRP A 146 -8.41 -9.38 7.74
CA TRP A 146 -7.44 -9.32 8.84
C TRP A 146 -7.50 -7.95 9.51
N GLN A 147 -7.67 -7.96 10.82
CA GLN A 147 -7.68 -6.77 11.65
C GLN A 147 -6.28 -6.56 12.25
N GLY A 148 -5.79 -5.33 12.19
CA GLY A 148 -4.58 -4.93 12.89
C GLY A 148 -4.88 -4.46 14.32
N LEU A 149 -3.93 -4.71 15.22
CA LEU A 149 -3.96 -4.33 16.63
C LEU A 149 -2.83 -3.31 16.91
N GLU A 150 -2.71 -2.80 18.13
CA GLU A 150 -1.79 -1.70 18.45
C GLU A 150 -0.34 -1.88 17.91
N GLY A 151 0.31 -0.76 17.61
CA GLY A 151 1.66 -0.72 17.06
C GLY A 151 1.69 -0.79 15.53
N PHE A 152 2.77 -0.28 14.94
CA PHE A 152 3.05 -0.34 13.51
C PHE A 152 4.54 -0.49 13.29
N HIS A 153 4.93 -1.18 12.22
CA HIS A 153 6.30 -1.15 11.70
C HIS A 153 6.28 -1.10 10.16
N ILE A 154 7.41 -0.67 9.59
CA ILE A 154 7.60 -0.54 8.14
C ILE A 154 7.73 -1.94 7.51
N CYS A 155 7.13 -2.14 6.33
CA CYS A 155 7.24 -3.39 5.57
C CYS A 155 8.57 -3.48 4.79
N GLU A 156 9.05 -4.70 4.51
CA GLU A 156 10.37 -4.99 3.91
C GLU A 156 10.32 -5.86 2.64
#